data_AF-A0A832HP20-F1
#
_entry.id   AF-A0A832HP20-F1
#
_cell.length_a   1.000
_cell.length_b   1.000
_cell.length_c   1.000
_cell.angle_alpha   90.00
_cell.angle_beta   90.00
_cell.angle_gamma   90.00
#
_symmetry.space_group_name_H-M   'P 1'
#
loop_
_entity.id
_entity.type
_entity.pdbx_description
1 polymer ?
#
loop_
_entity_poly.entity_id
_entity_poly.type
_entity_poly.pdbx_seq_one_letter_code
_entity_poly.pdbx_strand_id
1 'polypeptide(L)'
;MKRLLVYTCLTCFSAFIIRAQPLMPDQLQLRVAIQIGDDLGIPRNTTYNPRYFDGKLYLVQINTGSTGIGRYRSGYPAPEVVVDNSAVPIEHRTLAPFRGQYRDKYMLGGGGAKSGGVTTTMSRYDIDGSNRVDAETPDSVCVEGFDWIDDDTVICTVYTSGLRTRLYLFDVQAEPFALRRNTTWNPQGYVTTSATTRIRNVRVGDKFKGYAYYGDAGQNDEPKFFSLNLATGQETLLGSAGQLTGTGSYGLWTVVERGGYLFVQTTDNGIQVYKMQDATTLGPWQFDYTKYDLDLVTGYTGQYYGFDVGSGGKTMVLGAAQGFVFELGAPVLNIARAGNDVVLSWPATVTAVVLQASPTLSPPAFADLDPQPEMVVSDRMNTVTIPISGGQMYYRLQRYP
;
A
#
# COMPACT_ATOMS: atom_id res chain seq x y z
N MET A 1 -53.46 6.79 -0.78
CA MET A 1 -52.44 5.81 -0.35
C MET A 1 -52.05 4.95 -1.55
N LYS A 2 -51.02 5.36 -2.31
CA LYS A 2 -50.46 4.57 -3.42
C LYS A 2 -49.08 4.11 -2.98
N ARG A 3 -48.92 2.81 -2.76
CA ARG A 3 -47.65 2.17 -2.40
C ARG A 3 -46.73 2.19 -3.62
N LEU A 4 -45.58 2.83 -3.47
CA LEU A 4 -44.48 2.78 -4.42
C LEU A 4 -43.79 1.41 -4.27
N LEU A 5 -43.88 0.56 -5.29
CA LEU A 5 -43.07 -0.65 -5.38
C LEU A 5 -41.61 -0.22 -5.64
N VAL A 6 -40.74 -0.43 -4.66
CA VAL A 6 -39.29 -0.39 -4.87
C VAL A 6 -38.91 -1.76 -5.44
N TYR A 7 -38.63 -1.82 -6.74
CA TYR A 7 -37.94 -2.96 -7.33
C TYR A 7 -36.47 -2.88 -6.89
N THR A 8 -36.11 -3.68 -5.90
CA THR A 8 -34.70 -4.01 -5.62
C THR A 8 -34.21 -4.87 -6.79
N CYS A 9 -33.67 -4.22 -7.82
CA CYS A 9 -32.96 -4.93 -8.87
C CYS A 9 -31.66 -5.44 -8.26
N LEU A 10 -31.67 -6.70 -7.83
CA LEU A 10 -30.46 -7.43 -7.47
C LEU A 10 -29.73 -7.72 -8.79
N THR A 11 -28.97 -6.74 -9.29
CA THR A 11 -28.01 -7.02 -10.36
C THR A 11 -26.90 -7.86 -9.75
N CYS A 12 -27.00 -9.18 -9.95
CA CYS A 12 -25.84 -10.06 -9.89
C CYS A 12 -24.83 -9.55 -10.94
N PHE A 13 -23.95 -8.64 -10.55
CA PHE A 13 -22.69 -8.47 -11.24
C PHE A 13 -21.95 -9.80 -11.09
N SER A 14 -22.11 -10.64 -12.11
CA SER A 14 -21.07 -11.60 -12.44
C SER A 14 -19.85 -10.73 -12.75
N ALA A 15 -19.00 -10.54 -11.75
CA ALA A 15 -17.72 -9.90 -11.93
C ALA A 15 -16.98 -10.77 -12.93
N PHE A 16 -17.02 -10.38 -14.21
CA PHE A 16 -15.91 -10.67 -15.08
C PHE A 16 -14.70 -10.15 -14.33
N ILE A 17 -13.86 -11.06 -13.85
CA ILE A 17 -12.50 -10.73 -13.43
C ILE A 17 -11.82 -10.26 -14.70
N ILE A 18 -12.07 -9.00 -15.09
CA ILE A 18 -11.19 -8.29 -16.00
C ILE A 18 -9.84 -8.39 -15.29
N ARG A 19 -8.95 -9.21 -15.85
CA ARG A 19 -7.55 -9.29 -15.41
C ARG A 19 -7.00 -7.88 -15.46
N ALA A 20 -7.01 -7.21 -14.32
CA ALA A 20 -6.70 -5.80 -14.27
C ALA A 20 -5.19 -5.67 -14.49
N GLN A 21 -4.83 -5.15 -15.66
CA GLN A 21 -3.45 -4.85 -16.02
C GLN A 21 -2.98 -3.61 -15.24
N PRO A 22 -1.68 -3.50 -14.93
CA PRO A 22 -1.08 -2.30 -14.38
C PRO A 22 -1.39 -1.08 -15.26
N LEU A 23 -1.56 0.10 -14.65
CA LEU A 23 -1.77 1.33 -15.39
C LEU A 23 -0.51 1.70 -16.18
N MET A 24 -0.65 2.13 -17.43
CA MET A 24 0.51 2.66 -18.14
C MET A 24 1.01 3.95 -17.48
N PRO A 25 2.30 4.33 -17.63
CA PRO A 25 2.85 5.53 -16.98
C PRO A 25 2.08 6.82 -17.30
N ASP A 26 1.61 6.98 -18.54
CA ASP A 26 0.79 8.12 -19.00
C ASP A 26 -0.62 8.16 -18.39
N GLN A 27 -1.09 7.03 -17.84
CA GLN A 27 -2.37 6.91 -17.13
C GLN A 27 -2.23 7.17 -15.63
N LEU A 28 -1.01 7.28 -15.13
CA LEU A 28 -0.75 7.43 -13.70
C LEU A 28 -1.10 8.85 -13.23
N GLN A 29 -1.90 8.94 -12.17
CA GLN A 29 -2.30 10.21 -11.58
C GLN A 29 -2.20 10.14 -10.07
N LEU A 30 -1.95 11.29 -9.43
CA LEU A 30 -2.01 11.43 -7.99
C LEU A 30 -3.48 11.36 -7.56
N ARG A 31 -3.82 10.35 -6.77
CA ARG A 31 -5.15 10.22 -6.18
C ARG A 31 -5.22 10.96 -4.87
N VAL A 32 -4.26 10.70 -3.97
CA VAL A 32 -4.24 11.25 -2.62
C VAL A 32 -2.79 11.48 -2.20
N ALA A 33 -2.52 12.62 -1.56
CA ALA A 33 -1.32 12.82 -0.75
C ALA A 33 -1.73 12.87 0.72
N ILE A 34 -1.17 11.96 1.52
CA ILE A 34 -1.37 11.88 2.96
C ILE A 34 -0.14 12.48 3.64
N GLN A 35 -0.38 13.18 4.75
CA GLN A 35 0.67 13.71 5.60
C GLN A 35 0.47 13.21 7.04
N ILE A 36 0.96 11.99 7.29
CA ILE A 36 0.62 11.27 8.54
C ILE A 36 1.13 12.01 9.79
N GLY A 37 2.28 12.68 9.72
CA GLY A 37 2.80 13.47 10.84
C GLY A 37 1.85 14.59 11.27
N ASP A 38 1.20 15.25 10.30
CA ASP A 38 0.21 16.29 10.58
C ASP A 38 -1.06 15.69 11.19
N ASP A 39 -1.53 14.57 10.63
CA ASP A 39 -2.71 13.85 11.13
C ASP A 39 -2.49 13.32 12.56
N LEU A 40 -1.26 12.93 12.90
CA LEU A 40 -0.84 12.51 14.24
C LEU A 40 -0.64 13.68 15.21
N GLY A 41 -0.47 14.90 14.72
CA GLY A 41 -0.09 16.06 15.53
C GLY A 41 1.35 15.99 16.09
N ILE A 42 2.25 15.27 15.41
CA ILE A 42 3.65 15.08 15.82
C ILE A 42 4.63 15.54 14.72
N PRO A 43 5.93 15.72 15.01
CA PRO A 43 6.90 16.09 13.98
C PRO A 43 6.88 15.14 12.78
N ARG A 44 6.88 15.72 11.58
CA ARG A 44 6.93 14.98 10.30
C ARG A 44 8.23 14.21 10.17
N ASN A 45 8.15 12.97 9.70
CA ASN A 45 9.32 12.12 9.48
C ASN A 45 9.08 11.06 8.40
N THR A 46 10.10 10.29 8.05
CA THR A 46 10.00 9.25 7.04
C THR A 46 8.83 8.29 7.30
N THR A 47 8.04 8.05 6.26
CA THR A 47 7.08 6.94 6.23
C THR A 47 7.73 5.73 5.60
N TYR A 48 7.36 4.54 6.05
CA TYR A 48 8.06 3.30 5.70
C TYR A 48 7.08 2.21 5.29
N ASN A 49 7.38 1.46 4.23
CA ASN A 49 6.62 0.27 3.79
C ASN A 49 5.08 0.41 3.91
N PRO A 50 4.45 1.44 3.29
CA PRO A 50 3.01 1.55 3.32
C PRO A 50 2.37 0.29 2.73
N ARG A 51 1.21 -0.12 3.26
CA ARG A 51 0.52 -1.34 2.84
C ARG A 51 -0.87 -1.04 2.32
N TYR A 52 -1.29 -1.77 1.29
CA TYR A 52 -2.66 -1.75 0.80
C TYR A 52 -3.36 -3.06 1.16
N PHE A 53 -4.45 -2.97 1.93
CA PHE A 53 -5.27 -4.12 2.26
C PHE A 53 -6.74 -3.73 2.33
N ASP A 54 -7.59 -4.51 1.64
CA ASP A 54 -9.04 -4.46 1.81
C ASP A 54 -9.63 -3.04 1.60
N GLY A 55 -9.08 -2.31 0.62
CA GLY A 55 -9.49 -0.93 0.32
C GLY A 55 -8.94 0.13 1.29
N LYS A 56 -7.98 -0.23 2.14
CA LYS A 56 -7.38 0.64 3.14
C LYS A 56 -5.87 0.68 3.01
N LEU A 57 -5.31 1.83 3.39
CA LEU A 57 -3.88 2.08 3.49
C LEU A 57 -3.47 1.96 4.96
N TYR A 58 -2.41 1.20 5.22
CA TYR A 58 -1.82 1.06 6.55
C TYR A 58 -0.42 1.64 6.51
N LEU A 59 -0.23 2.70 7.29
CA LEU A 59 0.91 3.60 7.20
C LEU A 59 1.65 3.62 8.53
N VAL A 60 2.97 3.79 8.47
CA VAL A 60 3.81 4.01 9.64
C VAL A 60 4.72 5.20 9.38
N GLN A 61 4.98 5.98 10.43
CA GLN A 61 6.02 7.00 10.49
C GLN A 61 7.07 6.56 11.51
N ILE A 62 8.35 6.70 11.17
CA ILE A 62 9.48 6.20 11.96
C ILE A 62 10.28 7.33 12.63
N ASN A 63 11.36 6.94 13.31
CA ASN A 63 12.31 7.77 14.04
C ASN A 63 11.80 8.34 15.38
N THR A 64 12.73 8.46 16.33
CA THR A 64 12.44 8.84 17.71
C THR A 64 11.84 10.23 17.81
N GLY A 65 10.77 10.36 18.60
CA GLY A 65 10.02 11.61 18.76
C GLY A 65 9.02 11.88 17.64
N SER A 66 8.90 10.97 16.66
CA SER A 66 7.97 11.09 15.53
C SER A 66 7.34 9.75 15.13
N THR A 67 7.42 8.72 15.97
CA THR A 67 6.86 7.40 15.67
C THR A 67 5.33 7.42 15.75
N GLY A 68 4.66 6.85 14.75
CA GLY A 68 3.21 6.74 14.76
C GLY A 68 2.69 5.81 13.66
N ILE A 69 1.43 5.41 13.78
CA ILE A 69 0.77 4.56 12.79
C ILE A 69 -0.55 5.18 12.36
N GLY A 70 -1.02 4.83 11.16
CA GLY A 70 -2.26 5.35 10.64
C GLY A 70 -2.94 4.38 9.68
N ARG A 71 -4.27 4.44 9.65
CA ARG A 71 -5.11 3.71 8.70
C ARG A 71 -6.04 4.67 7.99
N TYR A 72 -6.06 4.58 6.66
CA TYR A 72 -6.79 5.47 5.79
C TYR A 72 -7.62 4.65 4.81
N ARG A 73 -8.75 5.19 4.38
CA ARG A 73 -9.49 4.62 3.25
C ARG A 73 -8.77 5.00 1.95
N SER A 74 -8.58 4.03 1.05
CA SER A 74 -8.04 4.29 -0.30
C SER A 74 -8.90 5.35 -1.02
N GLY A 75 -8.25 6.33 -1.63
CA GLY A 75 -8.89 7.45 -2.28
C GLY A 75 -9.35 8.57 -1.35
N TYR A 76 -9.01 8.51 -0.05
CA TYR A 76 -9.44 9.51 0.93
C TYR A 76 -8.25 10.01 1.77
N PRO A 77 -8.07 11.34 1.91
CA PRO A 77 -6.92 11.91 2.62
C PRO A 77 -7.05 11.88 4.14
N ALA A 78 -8.27 11.81 4.68
CA ALA A 78 -8.49 11.81 6.12
C ALA A 78 -8.27 10.44 6.75
N PRO A 79 -7.64 10.37 7.94
CA PRO A 79 -7.44 9.11 8.64
C PRO A 79 -8.76 8.55 9.15
N GLU A 80 -8.90 7.23 9.12
CA GLU A 80 -9.90 6.52 9.94
C GLU A 80 -9.38 6.32 11.36
N VAL A 81 -8.07 6.08 11.50
CA VAL A 81 -7.37 5.84 12.76
C VAL A 81 -5.96 6.40 12.65
N VAL A 82 -5.50 7.06 13.71
CA VAL A 82 -4.08 7.39 13.92
C VAL A 82 -3.71 7.08 15.37
N VAL A 83 -2.48 6.62 15.59
CA VAL A 83 -1.96 6.34 16.92
C VAL A 83 -0.58 6.97 17.05
N ASP A 84 -0.47 7.93 17.96
CA ASP A 84 0.80 8.54 18.35
C ASP A 84 1.59 7.55 19.21
N ASN A 85 2.73 7.10 18.68
CA ASN A 85 3.67 6.23 19.35
C ASN A 85 4.98 6.96 19.72
N SER A 86 5.01 8.30 19.66
CA SER A 86 6.23 9.11 19.86
C SER A 86 6.79 8.99 21.28
N ALA A 87 5.91 8.84 22.26
CA ALA A 87 6.24 8.75 23.69
C ALA A 87 6.52 7.33 24.19
N VAL A 88 6.27 6.30 23.38
CA VAL A 88 6.48 4.89 23.77
C VAL A 88 7.77 4.34 23.16
N PRO A 89 8.43 3.35 23.79
CA PRO A 89 9.71 2.81 23.33
C PRO A 89 9.56 1.85 22.14
N ILE A 90 8.72 2.19 21.16
CA ILE A 90 8.46 1.37 19.98
C ILE A 90 8.59 2.15 18.69
N GLU A 91 9.12 1.50 17.66
CA GLU A 91 9.05 1.94 16.27
C GLU A 91 8.41 0.83 15.46
N HIS A 92 7.42 1.18 14.62
CA HIS A 92 6.88 0.26 13.63
C HIS A 92 7.41 0.56 12.24
N ARG A 93 7.88 -0.47 11.53
CA ARG A 93 8.30 -0.35 10.13
C ARG A 93 7.32 -0.95 9.13
N THR A 94 6.32 -1.69 9.60
CA THR A 94 5.22 -2.18 8.77
C THR A 94 3.97 -2.29 9.62
N LEU A 95 2.81 -1.99 9.04
CA LEU A 95 1.49 -2.16 9.66
C LEU A 95 0.58 -2.93 8.69
N ALA A 96 -0.17 -3.89 9.20
CA ALA A 96 -1.17 -4.63 8.43
C ALA A 96 -2.38 -4.96 9.34
N PRO A 97 -3.59 -5.14 8.79
CA PRO A 97 -4.65 -5.78 9.55
C PRO A 97 -4.29 -7.24 9.80
N PHE A 98 -4.89 -7.84 10.82
CA PHE A 98 -4.91 -9.30 10.96
C PHE A 98 -5.66 -9.95 9.78
N ARG A 99 -5.64 -11.28 9.73
CA ARG A 99 -6.38 -12.09 8.75
C ARG A 99 -7.46 -12.95 9.40
N GLY A 100 -8.19 -13.69 8.57
CA GLY A 100 -9.32 -14.51 8.99
C GLY A 100 -10.36 -13.77 9.84
N GLN A 101 -10.78 -14.42 10.92
CA GLN A 101 -11.77 -13.91 11.87
C GLN A 101 -11.35 -12.62 12.63
N TYR A 102 -10.06 -12.26 12.60
CA TYR A 102 -9.51 -11.11 13.31
C TYR A 102 -9.26 -9.90 12.40
N ARG A 103 -9.52 -10.01 11.09
CA ARG A 103 -9.23 -8.96 10.09
C ARG A 103 -9.85 -7.60 10.40
N ASP A 104 -11.04 -7.62 10.98
CA ASP A 104 -11.81 -6.42 11.33
C ASP A 104 -11.70 -6.09 12.82
N LYS A 105 -10.86 -6.82 13.57
CA LYS A 105 -10.67 -6.68 15.02
C LYS A 105 -9.31 -6.11 15.40
N TYR A 106 -8.25 -6.47 14.69
CA TYR A 106 -6.88 -6.15 15.08
C TYR A 106 -6.01 -5.66 13.94
N MET A 107 -5.01 -4.85 14.29
CA MET A 107 -3.86 -4.51 13.45
C MET A 107 -2.58 -5.06 14.07
N LEU A 108 -1.64 -5.46 13.22
CA LEU A 108 -0.31 -5.96 13.59
C LEU A 108 0.75 -4.95 13.14
N GLY A 109 1.54 -4.45 14.08
CA GLY A 109 2.73 -3.63 13.85
C GLY A 109 4.00 -4.46 13.98
N GLY A 110 4.81 -4.52 12.93
CA GLY A 110 6.17 -5.08 12.98
C GLY A 110 7.12 -4.09 13.64
N GLY A 111 8.16 -4.57 14.34
CA GLY A 111 9.15 -3.73 15.02
C GLY A 111 9.99 -2.82 14.11
N GLY A 112 11.04 -2.23 14.69
CA GLY A 112 11.85 -1.21 14.04
C GLY A 112 13.08 -0.81 14.84
N ALA A 113 13.92 0.04 14.25
CA ALA A 113 15.14 0.54 14.88
C ALA A 113 14.91 1.97 15.40
N LYS A 114 14.62 2.06 16.69
CA LYS A 114 14.50 3.34 17.39
C LYS A 114 15.90 3.90 17.68
N SER A 115 16.09 5.22 17.70
CA SER A 115 17.36 5.81 18.13
C SER A 115 17.71 5.31 19.54
N GLY A 116 18.84 4.63 19.68
CA GLY A 116 19.28 4.00 20.93
C GLY A 116 18.87 2.53 21.16
N GLY A 117 18.21 1.85 20.21
CA GLY A 117 17.89 0.42 20.36
C GLY A 117 17.16 -0.23 19.17
N VAL A 118 16.80 -1.50 19.33
CA VAL A 118 15.92 -2.23 18.39
C VAL A 118 14.66 -2.67 19.12
N THR A 119 13.52 -2.60 18.43
CA THR A 119 12.26 -3.16 18.92
C THR A 119 12.23 -4.63 18.51
N THR A 120 12.33 -5.55 19.47
CA THR A 120 12.27 -7.00 19.25
C THR A 120 10.89 -7.58 19.50
N THR A 121 9.89 -6.72 19.71
CA THR A 121 8.49 -7.08 19.80
C THR A 121 7.75 -6.76 18.50
N MET A 122 6.65 -7.47 18.26
CA MET A 122 5.55 -6.96 17.43
C MET A 122 4.40 -6.53 18.34
N SER A 123 3.50 -5.71 17.80
CA SER A 123 2.37 -5.18 18.57
C SER A 123 1.06 -5.46 17.89
N ARG A 124 0.09 -5.96 18.66
CA ARG A 124 -1.32 -6.01 18.28
C ARG A 124 -2.02 -4.77 18.82
N TYR A 125 -2.75 -4.07 17.97
CA TYR A 125 -3.69 -3.02 18.35
C TYR A 125 -5.10 -3.49 18.04
N ASP A 126 -6.07 -2.99 18.79
CA ASP A 126 -7.46 -3.02 18.34
C ASP A 126 -7.57 -2.25 17.01
N ILE A 127 -8.58 -2.58 16.21
CA ILE A 127 -8.73 -2.02 14.86
C ILE A 127 -8.95 -0.50 14.86
N ASP A 128 -9.34 0.06 16.01
CA ASP A 128 -9.50 1.48 16.28
C ASP A 128 -8.21 2.15 16.80
N GLY A 129 -7.12 1.38 16.92
CA GLY A 129 -5.82 1.85 17.39
C GLY A 129 -5.60 1.75 18.90
N SER A 130 -6.61 1.31 19.67
CA SER A 130 -6.51 1.18 21.13
C SER A 130 -5.88 -0.16 21.57
N ASN A 131 -5.80 -0.36 22.89
CA ASN A 131 -5.45 -1.64 23.54
C ASN A 131 -4.20 -2.34 22.96
N ARG A 132 -3.09 -1.60 22.82
CA ARG A 132 -1.81 -2.16 22.39
C ARG A 132 -1.37 -3.30 23.32
N VAL A 133 -1.06 -4.45 22.73
CA VAL A 133 -0.43 -5.58 23.40
C VAL A 133 0.82 -5.97 22.62
N ASP A 134 1.94 -6.10 23.31
CA ASP A 134 3.24 -6.41 22.72
C ASP A 134 3.59 -7.88 22.97
N ALA A 135 4.21 -8.54 21.98
CA ALA A 135 4.73 -9.89 22.10
C ALA A 135 6.16 -9.95 21.57
N GLU A 136 7.06 -10.61 22.32
CA GLU A 136 8.44 -10.82 21.90
C GLU A 136 8.49 -11.71 20.66
N THR A 137 9.30 -11.33 19.69
CA THR A 137 9.55 -12.16 18.51
C THR A 137 10.40 -13.37 18.87
N PRO A 138 10.25 -14.51 18.17
CA PRO A 138 11.18 -15.62 18.30
C PRO A 138 12.62 -15.16 18.07
N ASP A 139 13.54 -15.59 18.95
CA ASP A 139 14.96 -15.22 18.94
C ASP A 139 15.26 -13.72 19.12
N SER A 140 14.28 -12.94 19.59
CA SER A 140 14.42 -11.50 19.84
C SER A 140 14.93 -10.73 18.59
N VAL A 141 14.34 -11.03 17.43
CA VAL A 141 14.70 -10.37 16.17
C VAL A 141 13.82 -9.15 15.89
N CYS A 142 14.42 -8.09 15.35
CA CYS A 142 13.68 -6.89 14.99
C CYS A 142 13.01 -7.08 13.62
N VAL A 143 11.70 -7.32 13.57
CA VAL A 143 10.93 -7.51 12.32
C VAL A 143 10.71 -6.17 11.63
N GLU A 144 11.38 -5.93 10.49
CA GLU A 144 11.25 -4.67 9.73
C GLU A 144 10.10 -4.70 8.71
N GLY A 145 9.88 -5.86 8.11
CA GLY A 145 8.82 -6.08 7.13
C GLY A 145 8.20 -7.44 7.33
N PHE A 146 6.91 -7.56 7.03
CA PHE A 146 6.23 -8.85 7.02
C PHE A 146 5.08 -8.87 6.02
N ASP A 147 4.61 -10.06 5.69
CA ASP A 147 3.35 -10.25 4.99
C ASP A 147 2.65 -11.54 5.44
N TRP A 148 1.33 -11.58 5.26
CA TRP A 148 0.52 -12.73 5.66
C TRP A 148 0.58 -13.83 4.61
N ILE A 149 0.93 -15.05 5.04
CA ILE A 149 0.83 -16.27 4.22
C ILE A 149 -0.61 -16.77 4.22
N ASP A 150 -1.21 -16.79 5.41
CA ASP A 150 -2.57 -17.24 5.68
C ASP A 150 -3.15 -16.45 6.87
N ASP A 151 -4.08 -17.04 7.62
CA ASP A 151 -4.82 -16.36 8.68
C ASP A 151 -4.03 -16.14 9.97
N ASP A 152 -2.98 -16.94 10.21
CA ASP A 152 -2.19 -16.93 11.43
C ASP A 152 -0.67 -17.07 11.19
N THR A 153 -0.20 -17.16 9.95
CA THR A 153 1.24 -17.25 9.64
C THR A 153 1.71 -16.02 8.87
N VAL A 154 2.85 -15.46 9.31
CA VAL A 154 3.55 -14.37 8.61
C VAL A 154 4.95 -14.77 8.17
N ILE A 155 5.34 -14.30 6.99
CA ILE A 155 6.74 -14.26 6.55
C ILE A 155 7.35 -12.91 6.89
N CYS A 156 8.56 -12.88 7.44
CA CYS A 156 9.18 -11.68 7.98
C CYS A 156 10.60 -11.43 7.45
N THR A 157 10.94 -10.17 7.21
CA THR A 157 12.31 -9.65 7.10
C THR A 157 12.73 -9.04 8.44
N VAL A 158 14.04 -9.03 8.71
CA VAL A 158 14.57 -8.52 9.99
C VAL A 158 15.64 -7.46 9.82
N TYR A 159 15.69 -6.49 10.74
CA TYR A 159 16.70 -5.45 10.82
C TYR A 159 17.90 -5.82 11.71
N THR A 160 17.84 -6.94 12.43
CA THR A 160 18.92 -7.39 13.33
C THR A 160 20.22 -7.62 12.55
N SER A 161 21.30 -6.97 12.99
CA SER A 161 22.61 -7.06 12.33
C SER A 161 23.08 -8.52 12.22
N GLY A 162 23.69 -8.89 11.09
CA GLY A 162 24.12 -10.25 10.80
C GLY A 162 22.99 -11.23 10.41
N LEU A 163 21.72 -10.84 10.55
CA LEU A 163 20.56 -11.68 10.25
C LEU A 163 19.72 -11.17 9.06
N ARG A 164 20.09 -10.03 8.46
CA ARG A 164 19.25 -9.27 7.51
C ARG A 164 19.03 -9.93 6.15
N THR A 165 19.74 -11.03 5.88
CA THR A 165 19.59 -11.84 4.66
C THR A 165 18.71 -13.07 4.90
N ARG A 166 18.08 -13.17 6.08
CA ARG A 166 17.16 -14.25 6.43
C ARG A 166 15.71 -13.83 6.27
N LEU A 167 14.87 -14.79 5.90
CA LEU A 167 13.42 -14.70 5.96
C LEU A 167 12.91 -15.66 7.02
N TYR A 168 12.08 -15.17 7.94
CA TYR A 168 11.55 -15.94 9.07
C TYR A 168 10.07 -16.28 8.85
N LEU A 169 9.61 -17.38 9.42
CA LEU A 169 8.19 -17.69 9.57
C LEU A 169 7.78 -17.63 11.04
N PHE A 170 6.73 -16.87 11.33
CA PHE A 170 6.11 -16.82 12.66
C PHE A 170 4.63 -17.18 12.59
N ASP A 171 4.19 -17.98 13.55
CA ASP A 171 2.78 -18.15 13.87
C ASP A 171 2.35 -17.01 14.81
N VAL A 172 1.23 -16.40 14.50
CA VAL A 172 0.64 -15.24 15.17
C VAL A 172 -0.66 -15.67 15.84
N GLN A 173 -0.61 -15.81 17.16
CA GLN A 173 -1.81 -16.00 17.97
C GLN A 173 -2.37 -14.63 18.34
N ALA A 174 -3.64 -14.35 17.99
CA ALA A 174 -4.27 -13.07 18.31
C ALA A 174 -4.63 -12.93 19.80
N GLU A 175 -5.11 -14.01 20.44
CA GLU A 175 -5.65 -13.99 21.80
C GLU A 175 -5.26 -15.26 22.61
N PRO A 176 -4.55 -15.14 23.76
CA PRO A 176 -3.69 -14.00 24.10
C PRO A 176 -2.68 -13.74 22.98
N PHE A 177 -2.28 -12.47 22.81
CA PHE A 177 -1.35 -12.12 21.74
C PHE A 177 0.02 -12.75 21.99
N ALA A 178 0.47 -13.59 21.05
CA ALA A 178 1.74 -14.29 21.15
C ALA A 178 2.30 -14.62 19.76
N LEU A 179 3.62 -14.71 19.67
CA LEU A 179 4.34 -15.12 18.47
C LEU A 179 5.06 -16.43 18.75
N ARG A 180 5.06 -17.33 17.78
CA ARG A 180 5.78 -18.61 17.86
C ARG A 180 6.61 -18.82 16.62
N ARG A 181 7.76 -19.47 16.79
CA ARG A 181 8.57 -19.92 15.66
C ARG A 181 7.77 -20.96 14.88
N ASN A 182 7.53 -20.69 13.60
CA ASN A 182 6.99 -21.69 12.69
C ASN A 182 8.15 -22.49 12.10
N THR A 183 8.12 -23.82 12.20
CA THR A 183 9.22 -24.71 11.80
C THR A 183 8.97 -25.44 10.48
N THR A 184 8.01 -24.97 9.68
CA THR A 184 7.59 -25.61 8.41
C THR A 184 8.76 -25.80 7.45
N TRP A 185 9.65 -24.82 7.31
CA TRP A 185 10.82 -24.95 6.43
C TRP A 185 11.95 -25.77 7.07
N ASN A 186 12.21 -25.55 8.35
CA ASN A 186 13.27 -26.21 9.12
C ASN A 186 13.14 -25.88 10.62
N PRO A 187 13.89 -26.57 11.51
CA PRO A 187 13.84 -26.32 12.96
C PRO A 187 14.21 -24.89 13.41
N GLN A 188 14.93 -24.14 12.57
CA GLN A 188 15.32 -22.77 12.86
C GLN A 188 14.19 -21.77 12.57
N GLY A 189 13.19 -22.14 11.76
CA GLY A 189 12.05 -21.28 11.40
C GLY A 189 12.42 -20.11 10.51
N TYR A 190 13.56 -20.20 9.81
CA TYR A 190 13.99 -19.22 8.82
C TYR A 190 14.80 -19.89 7.72
N VAL A 191 14.91 -19.22 6.57
CA VAL A 191 15.91 -19.54 5.54
C VAL A 191 16.91 -18.41 5.41
N THR A 192 18.17 -18.75 5.12
CA THR A 192 19.17 -17.77 4.67
C THR A 192 19.07 -17.67 3.15
N THR A 193 18.88 -16.46 2.64
CA THR A 193 18.69 -16.20 1.20
C THR A 193 20.00 -15.90 0.48
N SER A 194 19.94 -15.77 -0.84
CA SER A 194 21.07 -15.33 -1.66
C SER A 194 21.25 -13.81 -1.71
N ALA A 195 20.44 -13.02 -0.99
CA ALA A 195 20.64 -11.58 -0.88
C ALA A 195 22.01 -11.28 -0.23
N THR A 196 22.76 -10.34 -0.79
CA THR A 196 24.15 -10.08 -0.41
C THR A 196 24.29 -9.20 0.82
N THR A 197 23.37 -8.25 1.03
CA THR A 197 23.49 -7.31 2.16
C THR A 197 22.30 -7.36 3.12
N ARG A 198 21.08 -7.19 2.62
CA ARG A 198 19.85 -7.19 3.44
C ARG A 198 18.60 -7.27 2.58
N ILE A 199 17.50 -7.68 3.20
CA ILE A 199 16.16 -7.65 2.62
C ILE A 199 15.34 -6.60 3.37
N ARG A 200 14.81 -5.61 2.67
CA ARG A 200 13.95 -4.57 3.28
C ARG A 200 12.51 -5.00 3.41
N ASN A 201 12.06 -5.82 2.48
CA ASN A 201 10.66 -6.15 2.34
C ASN A 201 10.46 -7.54 1.75
N VAL A 202 9.35 -8.16 2.10
CA VAL A 202 8.86 -9.42 1.53
C VAL A 202 7.35 -9.30 1.32
N ARG A 203 6.85 -9.81 0.20
CA ARG A 203 5.43 -9.73 -0.20
C ARG A 203 4.93 -11.05 -0.72
N VAL A 204 3.80 -11.52 -0.20
CA VAL A 204 3.10 -12.69 -0.75
C VAL A 204 2.42 -12.29 -2.06
N GLY A 205 2.49 -13.18 -3.06
CA GLY A 205 1.86 -13.00 -4.36
C GLY A 205 0.33 -13.02 -4.26
N ASP A 206 -0.33 -12.20 -5.08
CA ASP A 206 -1.79 -12.20 -5.19
C ASP A 206 -2.28 -13.34 -6.10
N LYS A 207 -1.67 -13.48 -7.29
CA LYS A 207 -1.96 -14.57 -8.21
C LYS A 207 -1.23 -15.84 -7.79
N PHE A 208 0.02 -15.70 -7.34
CA PHE A 208 0.87 -16.82 -6.96
C PHE A 208 0.99 -16.92 -5.43
N LYS A 209 -0.14 -17.15 -4.75
CA LYS A 209 -0.24 -17.14 -3.28
C LYS A 209 0.65 -18.14 -2.54
N GLY A 210 1.13 -19.17 -3.23
CA GLY A 210 2.12 -20.11 -2.68
C GLY A 210 3.56 -19.58 -2.66
N TYR A 211 3.77 -18.33 -3.08
CA TYR A 211 5.09 -17.71 -3.21
C TYR A 211 5.12 -16.32 -2.58
N ALA A 212 6.30 -15.96 -2.08
CA ALA A 212 6.64 -14.60 -1.70
C ALA A 212 7.78 -14.05 -2.56
N TYR A 213 7.88 -12.73 -2.62
CA TYR A 213 8.82 -12.00 -3.46
C TYR A 213 9.59 -10.99 -2.61
N TYR A 214 10.88 -10.86 -2.90
CA TYR A 214 11.77 -9.91 -2.23
C TYR A 214 12.97 -9.62 -3.13
N GLY A 215 13.78 -8.64 -2.74
CA GLY A 215 15.00 -8.34 -3.47
C GLY A 215 16.16 -7.94 -2.57
N ASP A 216 17.31 -7.84 -3.21
CA ASP A 216 18.60 -7.59 -2.61
C ASP A 216 18.82 -6.09 -2.46
N ALA A 217 18.50 -5.59 -1.27
CA ALA A 217 18.64 -4.17 -0.96
C ALA A 217 20.09 -3.84 -0.55
N GLY A 218 20.43 -2.55 -0.46
CA GLY A 218 21.73 -2.12 0.07
C GLY A 218 22.92 -2.32 -0.88
N GLN A 219 22.69 -2.51 -2.16
CA GLN A 219 23.69 -2.43 -3.23
C GLN A 219 23.08 -1.78 -4.48
N ASN A 220 23.94 -1.24 -5.33
CA ASN A 220 23.56 -0.58 -6.58
C ASN A 220 24.00 -1.36 -7.83
N ASP A 221 24.95 -2.27 -7.68
CA ASP A 221 25.49 -3.08 -8.76
C ASP A 221 24.61 -4.31 -8.95
N GLU A 222 23.76 -4.29 -9.98
CA GLU A 222 22.82 -5.34 -10.39
C GLU A 222 22.09 -6.07 -9.23
N PRO A 223 21.39 -5.36 -8.32
CA PRO A 223 20.67 -6.02 -7.23
C PRO A 223 19.61 -6.99 -7.77
N LYS A 224 19.65 -8.21 -7.23
CA LYS A 224 18.81 -9.32 -7.65
C LYS A 224 17.45 -9.29 -6.97
N PHE A 225 16.46 -9.89 -7.61
CA PHE A 225 15.16 -10.17 -7.01
C PHE A 225 14.75 -11.62 -7.21
N PHE A 226 13.98 -12.11 -6.24
CA PHE A 226 13.76 -13.53 -6.03
C PHE A 226 12.29 -13.82 -5.76
N SER A 227 11.91 -15.07 -6.02
CA SER A 227 10.71 -15.70 -5.48
C SER A 227 11.12 -16.72 -4.42
N LEU A 228 10.26 -16.95 -3.43
CA LEU A 228 10.41 -17.97 -2.40
C LEU A 228 9.15 -18.83 -2.38
N ASN A 229 9.30 -20.14 -2.51
CA ASN A 229 8.20 -21.07 -2.30
C ASN A 229 7.86 -21.14 -0.81
N LEU A 230 6.64 -20.75 -0.44
CA LEU A 230 6.22 -20.65 0.96
C LEU A 230 6.04 -22.02 1.63
N ALA A 231 5.84 -23.10 0.88
CA ALA A 231 5.74 -24.44 1.44
C ALA A 231 7.11 -25.04 1.76
N THR A 232 8.15 -24.73 0.97
CA THR A 232 9.45 -25.41 1.06
C THR A 232 10.59 -24.50 1.51
N GLY A 233 10.42 -23.18 1.49
CA GLY A 233 11.48 -22.21 1.72
C GLY A 233 12.51 -22.16 0.58
N GLN A 234 12.19 -22.76 -0.58
CA GLN A 234 13.09 -22.78 -1.73
C GLN A 234 13.06 -21.44 -2.46
N GLU A 235 14.22 -20.80 -2.58
CA GLU A 235 14.44 -19.57 -3.33
C GLU A 235 14.61 -19.87 -4.84
N THR A 236 14.15 -18.95 -5.69
CA THR A 236 14.46 -18.93 -7.12
C THR A 236 14.79 -17.50 -7.55
N LEU A 237 15.95 -17.32 -8.18
CA LEU A 237 16.37 -16.06 -8.79
C LEU A 237 15.49 -15.76 -10.00
N LEU A 238 14.89 -14.56 -10.03
CA LEU A 238 14.03 -14.12 -11.13
C LEU A 238 14.77 -13.18 -12.10
N GLY A 239 15.65 -12.32 -11.59
CA GLY A 239 16.37 -11.34 -12.39
C GLY A 239 17.17 -10.34 -11.56
N SER A 240 17.66 -9.28 -12.20
CA SER A 240 18.30 -8.12 -11.56
C SER A 240 17.66 -6.81 -12.02
N ALA A 241 17.71 -5.79 -11.16
CA ALA A 241 17.16 -4.47 -11.46
C ALA A 241 18.12 -3.60 -12.32
N GLY A 242 19.23 -4.17 -12.80
CA GLY A 242 20.30 -3.45 -13.50
C GLY A 242 21.07 -2.51 -12.59
N GLN A 243 21.80 -1.56 -13.17
CA GLN A 243 22.57 -0.58 -12.41
C GLN A 243 21.66 0.47 -11.76
N LEU A 244 21.79 0.66 -10.44
CA LEU A 244 21.06 1.68 -9.69
C LEU A 244 21.95 2.89 -9.34
N THR A 245 21.33 4.02 -9.04
CA THR A 245 22.00 5.31 -8.81
C THR A 245 21.82 5.88 -7.39
N GLY A 246 21.19 5.12 -6.49
CA GLY A 246 20.76 5.61 -5.18
C GLY A 246 21.86 5.77 -4.12
N THR A 247 21.64 6.66 -3.14
CA THR A 247 22.49 6.80 -1.93
C THR A 247 21.64 6.73 -0.65
N GLY A 248 22.24 6.61 0.54
CA GLY A 248 21.50 6.58 1.81
C GLY A 248 20.84 5.23 2.14
N SER A 249 19.50 5.17 2.16
CA SER A 249 18.79 3.88 2.24
C SER A 249 18.43 3.40 0.84
N TYR A 250 19.44 2.96 0.10
CA TYR A 250 19.38 2.68 -1.33
C TYR A 250 19.15 1.21 -1.67
N GLY A 251 18.95 0.97 -2.96
CA GLY A 251 18.86 -0.35 -3.57
C GLY A 251 17.43 -0.73 -3.93
N LEU A 252 17.24 -2.03 -4.14
CA LEU A 252 15.95 -2.62 -4.40
C LEU A 252 15.17 -2.75 -3.08
N TRP A 253 14.00 -2.12 -3.00
CA TRP A 253 13.26 -2.00 -1.73
C TRP A 253 12.07 -2.94 -1.64
N THR A 254 11.22 -2.94 -2.66
CA THR A 254 10.00 -3.75 -2.66
C THR A 254 9.95 -4.56 -3.94
N VAL A 255 9.69 -5.86 -3.80
CA VAL A 255 9.27 -6.72 -4.91
C VAL A 255 7.90 -7.23 -4.57
N VAL A 256 6.94 -7.02 -5.47
CA VAL A 256 5.56 -7.41 -5.21
C VAL A 256 4.89 -7.92 -6.47
N GLU A 257 4.19 -9.04 -6.35
CA GLU A 257 3.37 -9.59 -7.42
C GLU A 257 1.90 -9.24 -7.21
N ARG A 258 1.27 -8.64 -8.22
CA ARG A 258 -0.18 -8.44 -8.28
C ARG A 258 -0.72 -8.85 -9.65
N GLY A 259 -1.74 -9.71 -9.68
CA GLY A 259 -2.47 -10.06 -10.90
C GLY A 259 -1.62 -10.74 -12.00
N GLY A 260 -0.46 -11.31 -11.68
CA GLY A 260 0.52 -11.88 -12.60
C GLY A 260 1.55 -10.88 -13.12
N TYR A 261 1.68 -9.72 -12.50
CA TYR A 261 2.71 -8.72 -12.80
C TYR A 261 3.62 -8.54 -11.59
N LEU A 262 4.93 -8.55 -11.83
CA LEU A 262 5.95 -8.29 -10.82
C LEU A 262 6.36 -6.82 -10.91
N PHE A 263 6.24 -6.12 -9.79
CA PHE A 263 6.70 -4.75 -9.62
C PHE A 263 7.99 -4.77 -8.80
N VAL A 264 9.04 -4.20 -9.36
CA VAL A 264 10.37 -4.15 -8.76
C VAL A 264 10.70 -2.69 -8.48
N GLN A 265 10.50 -2.27 -7.22
CA GLN A 265 10.65 -0.89 -6.79
C GLN A 265 12.04 -0.63 -6.21
N THR A 266 12.63 0.47 -6.64
CA THR A 266 13.88 1.03 -6.12
C THR A 266 13.62 2.44 -5.58
N THR A 267 14.43 2.90 -4.64
CA THR A 267 14.25 4.23 -4.03
C THR A 267 14.51 5.38 -5.01
N ASP A 268 15.40 5.18 -5.97
CA ASP A 268 16.00 6.27 -6.76
C ASP A 268 15.80 6.12 -8.27
N ASN A 269 15.45 4.93 -8.77
CA ASN A 269 15.31 4.67 -10.21
C ASN A 269 13.85 4.44 -10.64
N GLY A 270 12.93 4.32 -9.68
CA GLY A 270 11.50 4.10 -9.93
C GLY A 270 11.11 2.63 -9.80
N ILE A 271 10.15 2.20 -10.61
CA ILE A 271 9.53 0.86 -10.51
C ILE A 271 9.52 0.20 -11.89
N GLN A 272 10.17 -0.95 -12.01
CA GLN A 272 10.11 -1.79 -13.21
C GLN A 272 8.92 -2.74 -13.12
N VAL A 273 8.21 -2.94 -14.23
CA VAL A 273 7.04 -3.83 -14.30
C VAL A 273 7.28 -4.95 -15.31
N TYR A 274 7.19 -6.18 -14.83
CA TYR A 274 7.31 -7.38 -15.64
C TYR A 274 6.01 -8.16 -15.64
N LYS A 275 5.65 -8.74 -16.78
CA LYS A 275 4.61 -9.77 -16.82
C LYS A 275 5.24 -11.10 -16.40
N MET A 276 4.62 -11.83 -15.48
CA MET A 276 5.12 -13.14 -15.06
C MET A 276 4.54 -14.28 -15.90
N GLN A 277 5.36 -15.27 -16.22
CA GLN A 277 4.90 -16.51 -16.87
C GLN A 277 4.26 -17.43 -15.82
N ASP A 278 4.99 -17.64 -14.73
CA ASP A 278 4.57 -18.36 -13.53
C ASP A 278 5.26 -17.72 -12.30
N ALA A 279 5.12 -18.34 -11.13
CA ALA A 279 5.62 -17.78 -9.87
C ALA A 279 7.17 -17.69 -9.79
N THR A 280 7.87 -18.49 -10.60
CA THR A 280 9.33 -18.68 -10.59
C THR A 280 10.01 -18.25 -11.89
N THR A 281 9.23 -17.88 -12.91
CA THR A 281 9.74 -17.52 -14.24
C THR A 281 9.26 -16.13 -14.63
N LEU A 282 10.21 -15.20 -14.77
CA LEU A 282 9.95 -13.86 -15.28
C LEU A 282 9.54 -13.93 -16.77
N GLY A 283 8.53 -13.16 -17.15
CA GLY A 283 8.20 -12.93 -18.55
C GLY A 283 8.77 -11.62 -19.04
N PRO A 284 8.24 -11.07 -20.14
CA PRO A 284 8.78 -9.84 -20.72
C PRO A 284 8.57 -8.65 -19.78
N TRP A 285 9.57 -7.76 -19.78
CA TRP A 285 9.42 -6.38 -19.34
C TRP A 285 8.22 -5.73 -20.04
N GLN A 286 7.49 -4.87 -19.34
CA GLN A 286 6.33 -4.18 -19.88
C GLN A 286 6.61 -2.68 -20.04
N PHE A 287 6.99 -2.03 -18.95
CA PHE A 287 7.31 -0.61 -18.87
C PHE A 287 7.92 -0.29 -17.49
N ASP A 288 8.40 0.94 -17.34
CA ASP A 288 8.86 1.48 -16.06
C ASP A 288 7.97 2.66 -15.65
N TYR A 289 7.67 2.76 -14.35
CA TYR A 289 7.36 4.05 -13.75
C TYR A 289 8.69 4.67 -13.35
N THR A 290 9.24 5.54 -14.20
CA THR A 290 10.55 6.12 -13.93
C THR A 290 10.49 7.03 -12.71
N LYS A 291 11.63 7.25 -12.05
CA LYS A 291 11.72 8.24 -10.95
C LYS A 291 11.16 9.60 -11.37
N TYR A 292 11.47 10.05 -12.59
CA TYR A 292 10.98 11.31 -13.13
C TYR A 292 9.45 11.35 -13.21
N ASP A 293 8.80 10.29 -13.71
CA ASP A 293 7.35 10.24 -13.82
C ASP A 293 6.68 10.23 -12.44
N LEU A 294 7.24 9.48 -11.49
CA LEU A 294 6.76 9.45 -10.11
C LEU A 294 6.88 10.84 -9.45
N ASP A 295 7.99 11.53 -9.67
CA ASP A 295 8.21 12.88 -9.12
C ASP A 295 7.28 13.91 -9.74
N LEU A 296 7.05 13.83 -11.05
CA LEU A 296 6.13 14.71 -11.75
C LEU A 296 4.70 14.52 -11.26
N VAL A 297 4.26 13.27 -11.05
CA VAL A 297 2.90 12.96 -10.61
C VAL A 297 2.69 13.33 -9.14
N THR A 298 3.67 13.09 -8.27
CA THR A 298 3.55 13.34 -6.83
C THR A 298 3.91 14.77 -6.43
N GLY A 299 4.69 15.48 -7.24
CA GLY A 299 5.34 16.74 -6.87
C GLY A 299 6.49 16.57 -5.86
N TYR A 300 6.91 15.33 -5.58
CA TYR A 300 7.96 15.01 -4.60
C TYR A 300 9.23 14.53 -5.31
N THR A 301 10.40 15.03 -4.91
CA THR A 301 11.67 14.72 -5.60
C THR A 301 12.63 13.85 -4.79
N GLY A 302 12.30 13.54 -3.53
CA GLY A 302 13.13 12.70 -2.67
C GLY A 302 12.99 11.20 -2.97
N GLN A 303 13.47 10.37 -2.04
CA GLN A 303 13.43 8.91 -2.17
C GLN A 303 12.07 8.34 -1.74
N TYR A 304 11.65 7.25 -2.40
CA TYR A 304 10.45 6.51 -2.03
C TYR A 304 10.77 5.28 -1.18
N TYR A 305 10.39 5.33 0.09
CA TYR A 305 10.74 4.37 1.14
C TYR A 305 9.70 3.25 1.27
N GLY A 306 9.62 2.45 0.22
CA GLY A 306 8.74 1.30 0.13
C GLY A 306 7.45 1.60 -0.63
N PHE A 307 6.78 0.52 -0.97
CA PHE A 307 5.72 0.52 -1.97
C PHE A 307 4.73 -0.62 -1.71
N ASP A 308 3.50 -0.45 -2.18
CA ASP A 308 2.55 -1.54 -2.34
C ASP A 308 1.58 -1.23 -3.49
N VAL A 309 0.91 -2.28 -3.96
CA VAL A 309 -0.04 -2.22 -5.06
C VAL A 309 -1.33 -2.87 -4.62
N GLY A 310 -2.44 -2.15 -4.80
CA GLY A 310 -3.77 -2.66 -4.49
C GLY A 310 -4.15 -3.87 -5.35
N SER A 311 -5.07 -4.68 -4.83
CA SER A 311 -5.61 -5.85 -5.53
C SER A 311 -6.14 -5.44 -6.91
N GLY A 312 -5.52 -5.97 -7.97
CA GLY A 312 -5.83 -5.60 -9.35
C GLY A 312 -4.85 -4.63 -10.02
N GLY A 313 -3.73 -4.25 -9.40
CA GLY A 313 -2.63 -3.61 -10.13
C GLY A 313 -2.83 -2.13 -10.51
N LYS A 314 -3.99 -1.54 -10.18
CA LYS A 314 -4.39 -0.19 -10.65
C LYS A 314 -4.28 0.92 -9.60
N THR A 315 -3.90 0.55 -8.38
CA THR A 315 -3.67 1.51 -7.28
C THR A 315 -2.29 1.24 -6.73
N MET A 316 -1.49 2.27 -6.60
CA MET A 316 -0.14 2.19 -6.06
C MET A 316 -0.02 3.10 -4.84
N VAL A 317 0.81 2.72 -3.89
CA VAL A 317 1.04 3.50 -2.67
C VAL A 317 2.55 3.62 -2.47
N LEU A 318 3.04 4.84 -2.25
CA LEU A 318 4.45 5.16 -2.11
C LEU A 318 4.71 5.85 -0.77
N GLY A 319 5.63 5.29 0.02
CA GLY A 319 6.13 5.94 1.24
C GLY A 319 7.22 6.93 0.88
N ALA A 320 7.33 8.03 1.60
CA ALA A 320 8.28 9.10 1.32
C ALA A 320 8.78 9.76 2.63
N ALA A 321 9.73 10.70 2.51
CA ALA A 321 10.18 11.48 3.67
C ALA A 321 9.08 12.43 4.19
N GLN A 322 9.34 13.06 5.34
CA GLN A 322 8.55 14.18 5.86
C GLN A 322 7.06 13.91 6.05
N GLY A 323 6.67 12.66 6.33
CA GLY A 323 5.31 12.24 6.64
C GLY A 323 4.50 11.86 5.40
N PHE A 324 5.07 12.01 4.20
CA PHE A 324 4.31 11.86 2.98
C PHE A 324 4.05 10.40 2.65
N VAL A 325 2.82 10.13 2.24
CA VAL A 325 2.45 8.92 1.49
C VAL A 325 1.59 9.32 0.31
N PHE A 326 1.94 8.81 -0.87
CA PHE A 326 1.22 9.10 -2.11
C PHE A 326 0.45 7.87 -2.57
N GLU A 327 -0.85 8.01 -2.77
CA GLU A 327 -1.66 7.03 -3.48
C GLU A 327 -1.81 7.47 -4.94
N LEU A 328 -1.45 6.59 -5.85
CA LEU A 328 -1.51 6.81 -7.30
C LEU A 328 -2.51 5.87 -7.96
N GLY A 329 -3.12 6.33 -9.04
CA GLY A 329 -4.05 5.55 -9.88
C GLY A 329 -5.09 6.44 -10.54
N ALA A 330 -6.19 5.86 -11.01
CA ALA A 330 -7.30 6.65 -11.57
C ALA A 330 -7.93 7.57 -10.49
N PRO A 331 -8.31 8.83 -10.83
CA PRO A 331 -9.00 9.73 -9.90
C PRO A 331 -10.25 9.09 -9.28
N VAL A 332 -10.51 9.43 -8.03
CA VAL A 332 -11.73 9.02 -7.33
C VAL A 332 -12.72 10.17 -7.35
N LEU A 333 -13.91 9.91 -7.88
CA LEU A 333 -15.07 10.79 -7.77
C LEU A 333 -16.12 10.11 -6.89
N ASN A 334 -16.40 10.70 -5.73
CA ASN A 334 -17.48 10.29 -4.85
C ASN A 334 -18.76 11.03 -5.24
N ILE A 335 -19.89 10.37 -5.03
CA ILE A 335 -21.21 10.92 -5.26
C ILE A 335 -22.11 10.57 -4.06
N ALA A 336 -22.78 11.58 -3.52
CA ALA A 336 -23.75 11.43 -2.45
C ALA A 336 -24.98 12.31 -2.74
N ARG A 337 -26.14 11.91 -2.23
CA ARG A 337 -27.34 12.73 -2.26
C ARG A 337 -27.45 13.49 -0.94
N ALA A 338 -27.68 14.80 -1.00
CA ALA A 338 -27.98 15.64 0.14
C ALA A 338 -29.28 16.40 -0.12
N GLY A 339 -30.39 15.96 0.47
CA GLY A 339 -31.70 16.55 0.21
C GLY A 339 -32.11 16.46 -1.28
N ASN A 340 -32.22 17.61 -1.93
CA ASN A 340 -32.53 17.74 -3.37
C ASN A 340 -31.29 17.97 -4.23
N ASP A 341 -30.09 17.79 -3.67
CA ASP A 341 -28.84 18.01 -4.36
C ASP A 341 -28.03 16.71 -4.49
N VAL A 342 -27.16 16.69 -5.49
CA VAL A 342 -26.03 15.78 -5.62
C VAL A 342 -24.79 16.51 -5.14
N VAL A 343 -24.11 15.89 -4.18
CA VAL A 343 -22.79 16.32 -3.72
C VAL A 343 -21.76 15.42 -4.37
N LEU A 344 -20.89 16.00 -5.18
CA LEU A 344 -19.74 15.31 -5.75
C LEU A 344 -18.49 15.76 -5.03
N SER A 345 -17.60 14.81 -4.71
CA SER A 345 -16.34 15.15 -4.06
C SER A 345 -15.17 14.28 -4.50
N TRP A 346 -13.99 14.89 -4.55
CA TRP A 346 -12.74 14.22 -4.90
C TRP A 346 -11.57 14.82 -4.11
N PRO A 347 -10.44 14.11 -3.96
CA PRO A 347 -9.30 14.63 -3.21
C PRO A 347 -8.81 15.98 -3.74
N ALA A 348 -8.48 16.91 -2.83
CA ALA A 348 -8.01 18.26 -3.18
C ALA A 348 -6.71 18.26 -4.00
N THR A 349 -5.95 17.17 -3.93
CA THR A 349 -4.73 16.94 -4.71
C THR A 349 -4.99 16.75 -6.21
N VAL A 350 -6.20 16.37 -6.61
CA VAL A 350 -6.58 16.27 -8.02
C VAL A 350 -7.00 17.66 -8.50
N THR A 351 -6.08 18.33 -9.19
CA THR A 351 -6.25 19.68 -9.74
C THR A 351 -6.30 19.67 -11.27
N ALA A 352 -6.57 20.82 -11.88
CA ALA A 352 -6.66 20.97 -13.35
C ALA A 352 -7.63 19.95 -13.99
N VAL A 353 -8.83 19.82 -13.40
CA VAL A 353 -9.92 18.99 -13.91
C VAL A 353 -11.17 19.83 -14.16
N VAL A 354 -11.97 19.42 -15.14
CA VAL A 354 -13.35 19.88 -15.36
C VAL A 354 -14.32 18.80 -14.93
N LEU A 355 -15.46 19.23 -14.38
CA LEU A 355 -16.58 18.33 -14.14
C LEU A 355 -17.43 18.23 -15.41
N GLN A 356 -17.59 16.99 -15.87
CA GLN A 356 -18.43 16.64 -17.00
C GLN A 356 -19.64 15.84 -16.55
N ALA A 357 -20.74 15.96 -17.28
CA ALA A 357 -21.95 15.20 -17.04
C ALA A 357 -22.54 14.60 -18.32
N SER A 358 -23.34 13.55 -18.16
CA SER A 358 -24.04 12.90 -19.27
C SER A 358 -25.32 12.18 -18.80
N PRO A 359 -26.39 12.12 -19.61
CA PRO A 359 -27.53 11.24 -19.31
C PRO A 359 -27.27 9.76 -19.65
N THR A 360 -26.14 9.43 -20.30
CA THR A 360 -25.82 8.06 -20.73
C THR A 360 -24.32 7.76 -20.63
N LEU A 361 -23.94 6.47 -20.64
CA LEU A 361 -22.54 6.03 -20.67
C LEU A 361 -22.02 5.78 -22.10
N SER A 362 -22.86 5.90 -23.12
CA SER A 362 -22.47 5.66 -24.52
C SER A 362 -21.64 6.84 -25.08
N PRO A 363 -20.50 6.60 -25.78
CA PRO A 363 -19.75 7.68 -26.41
C PRO A 363 -20.51 8.35 -27.60
N PRO A 364 -20.27 9.65 -27.90
CA PRO A 364 -19.62 10.66 -27.08
C PRO A 364 -20.67 11.47 -26.29
N ALA A 365 -21.00 11.06 -25.06
CA ALA A 365 -22.10 11.67 -24.33
C ALA A 365 -21.72 12.61 -23.17
N PHE A 366 -20.44 12.67 -22.78
CA PHE A 366 -20.00 13.57 -21.72
C PHE A 366 -19.67 14.96 -22.28
N ALA A 367 -20.24 15.99 -21.67
CA ALA A 367 -19.93 17.38 -21.93
C ALA A 367 -19.57 18.09 -20.62
N ASP A 368 -18.78 19.17 -20.72
CA ASP A 368 -18.50 20.05 -19.59
C ASP A 368 -19.80 20.61 -19.03
N LEU A 369 -19.93 20.65 -17.70
CA LEU A 369 -20.99 21.44 -17.07
C LEU A 369 -20.73 22.93 -17.34
N ASP A 370 -21.73 23.64 -17.84
CA ASP A 370 -21.66 25.07 -18.10
C ASP A 370 -22.88 25.79 -17.47
N PRO A 371 -22.66 26.70 -16.50
CA PRO A 371 -21.37 27.01 -15.88
C PRO A 371 -20.82 25.83 -15.06
N GLN A 372 -19.49 25.79 -14.88
CA GLN A 372 -18.90 24.88 -13.89
C GLN A 372 -19.46 25.24 -12.50
N PRO A 373 -19.90 24.25 -11.70
CA PRO A 373 -20.42 24.52 -10.36
C PRO A 373 -19.31 25.08 -9.47
N GLU A 374 -19.70 25.90 -8.49
CA GLU A 374 -18.77 26.41 -7.49
C GLU A 374 -18.15 25.25 -6.70
N MET A 375 -16.83 25.23 -6.63
CA MET A 375 -16.05 24.23 -5.92
C MET A 375 -15.59 24.80 -4.58
N VAL A 376 -15.96 24.10 -3.51
CA VAL A 376 -15.52 24.41 -2.15
C VAL A 376 -14.51 23.35 -1.72
N VAL A 377 -13.39 23.78 -1.14
CA VAL A 377 -12.41 22.88 -0.53
C VAL A 377 -12.66 22.79 0.97
N SER A 378 -12.96 21.59 1.47
CA SER A 378 -13.12 21.31 2.89
C SER A 378 -12.58 19.93 3.20
N ASP A 379 -11.95 19.75 4.37
CA ASP A 379 -11.39 18.47 4.81
C ASP A 379 -10.48 17.78 3.77
N ARG A 380 -9.67 18.58 3.06
CA ARG A 380 -8.77 18.13 1.97
C ARG A 380 -9.51 17.48 0.78
N MET A 381 -10.79 17.77 0.61
CA MET A 381 -11.63 17.35 -0.51
C MET A 381 -12.15 18.56 -1.27
N ASN A 382 -12.09 18.51 -2.60
CA ASN A 382 -12.88 19.36 -3.47
C ASN A 382 -14.33 18.86 -3.43
N THR A 383 -15.28 19.77 -3.26
CA THR A 383 -16.72 19.46 -3.20
C THR A 383 -17.50 20.42 -4.07
N VAL A 384 -18.42 19.87 -4.87
CA VAL A 384 -19.40 20.65 -5.64
C VAL A 384 -20.80 20.14 -5.34
N THR A 385 -21.76 21.06 -5.26
CA THR A 385 -23.17 20.76 -5.01
C THR A 385 -23.99 21.13 -6.23
N ILE A 386 -24.75 20.17 -6.75
CA ILE A 386 -25.52 20.31 -7.99
C ILE A 386 -26.99 19.97 -7.68
N PRO A 387 -27.95 20.87 -7.99
CA PRO A 387 -29.36 20.57 -7.83
C PRO A 387 -29.79 19.37 -8.70
N ILE A 388 -30.58 18.46 -8.13
CA ILE A 388 -31.18 17.36 -8.89
C ILE A 388 -32.28 17.95 -9.77
N SER A 389 -32.00 18.07 -11.07
CA SER A 389 -32.90 18.70 -12.05
C SER A 389 -33.75 17.72 -12.86
N GLY A 390 -33.68 16.41 -12.60
CA GLY A 390 -34.49 15.42 -13.32
C GLY A 390 -33.85 14.04 -13.42
N GLY A 391 -33.97 13.42 -14.61
CA GLY A 391 -33.62 12.02 -14.88
C GLY A 391 -32.17 11.62 -14.58
N GLN A 392 -31.84 10.38 -14.95
CA GLN A 392 -30.53 9.82 -14.66
C GLN A 392 -29.39 10.66 -15.24
N MET A 393 -28.39 10.97 -14.41
CA MET A 393 -27.17 11.66 -14.80
C MET A 393 -25.95 10.90 -14.28
N TYR A 394 -24.89 10.90 -15.08
CA TYR A 394 -23.58 10.38 -14.79
C TYR A 394 -22.59 11.53 -14.77
N TYR A 395 -21.58 11.45 -13.90
CA TYR A 395 -20.57 12.48 -13.73
C TYR A 395 -19.18 11.87 -13.85
N ARG A 396 -18.23 12.64 -14.39
CA ARG A 396 -16.80 12.28 -14.40
C ARG A 396 -15.92 13.51 -14.27
N LEU A 397 -14.72 13.30 -13.75
CA LEU A 397 -13.65 14.28 -13.84
C LEU A 397 -12.85 14.04 -15.12
N GLN A 398 -12.59 15.11 -15.87
CA GLN A 398 -11.72 15.09 -17.03
C GLN A 398 -10.57 16.06 -16.78
N ARG A 399 -9.32 15.61 -16.93
CA ARG A 399 -8.17 16.51 -16.85
C ARG A 399 -8.23 17.51 -18.01
N TYR A 400 -7.96 18.79 -17.73
CA TYR A 400 -7.74 19.78 -18.77
C TYR A 400 -6.62 19.28 -19.69
N PRO A 401 -6.82 19.32 -21.03
CA PRO A 401 -5.77 18.96 -21.98
C PRO A 401 -4.54 19.85 -21.86
#